data_AF-A0A971MQE6-F1
#
_entry.id   AF-A0A971MQE6-F1
#
_cell.length_a   1.000
_cell.length_b   1.000
_cell.length_c   1.000
_cell.angle_alpha   90.00
_cell.angle_beta   90.00
_cell.angle_gamma   90.00
#
_symmetry.space_group_name_H-M   'P 1'
#
loop_
_entity.id
_entity.type
_entity.pdbx_description
1 polymer ?
#
loop_
_entity_poly.entity_id
_entity_poly.type
_entity_poly.pdbx_seq_one_letter_code
_entity_poly.pdbx_strand_id
1 'polypeptide(L)'
;MLDYEAFCRINQYANLIEHFHSLEGKRIGVLLRNSPEFLYAYFAAAATSNIAVPINDQLKGPEINILNNAQVSCLFTAMEFLPLIAEIRSHLPAVTRIITIDNHDGDSSIIRASEYLAKMKLSFILSNSKVNLTLKVFLE
;
A
#
# COMPACT_ATOMS: atom_id res chain seq x y z
N MET A 1 1.72 -4.95 21.63
CA MET A 1 3.05 -4.33 21.43
C MET A 1 3.44 -4.65 20.00
N LEU A 2 3.79 -3.67 19.16
CA LEU A 2 4.39 -3.95 17.85
C LEU A 2 5.74 -4.61 18.12
N ASP A 3 5.91 -5.85 17.68
CA ASP A 3 7.13 -6.62 17.89
C ASP A 3 8.08 -6.49 16.68
N TYR A 4 9.21 -7.19 16.75
CA TYR A 4 10.21 -7.17 15.70
C TYR A 4 9.68 -7.74 14.36
N GLU A 5 8.75 -8.70 14.42
CA GLU A 5 8.13 -9.25 13.22
C GLU A 5 7.26 -8.20 12.52
N ALA A 6 6.44 -7.47 13.29
CA ALA A 6 5.65 -6.38 12.75
C ALA A 6 6.52 -5.30 12.08
N PHE A 7 7.66 -4.96 12.67
CA PHE A 7 8.62 -4.02 12.05
C PHE A 7 9.18 -4.55 10.72
N CYS A 8 9.54 -5.83 10.65
CA CYS A 8 9.98 -6.47 9.40
C CYS A 8 8.88 -6.42 8.33
N ARG A 9 7.61 -6.65 8.70
CA ARG A 9 6.47 -6.55 7.79
C ARG A 9 6.23 -5.12 7.31
N ILE A 10 6.33 -4.12 8.19
CA ILE A 10 6.24 -2.71 7.79
C ILE A 10 7.31 -2.36 6.75
N ASN A 11 8.57 -2.76 6.97
CA ASN A 11 9.65 -2.51 6.00
C ASN A 11 9.39 -3.20 4.66
N GLN A 12 8.85 -4.43 4.68
CA GLN A 12 8.45 -5.14 3.47
C GLN A 12 7.42 -4.34 2.66
N TYR A 13 6.38 -3.81 3.31
CA TYR A 13 5.37 -2.97 2.66
C TYR A 13 5.95 -1.61 2.21
N ALA A 14 6.88 -1.02 2.96
CA ALA A 14 7.53 0.23 2.60
C ALA A 14 8.36 0.07 1.32
N ASN A 15 9.17 -0.99 1.25
CA ASN A 15 9.94 -1.34 0.05
C ASN A 15 9.01 -1.55 -1.17
N LEU A 16 7.86 -2.21 -0.97
CA LEU A 16 6.85 -2.37 -2.03
C LEU A 16 6.34 -1.02 -2.54
N ILE A 17 6.09 -0.05 -1.65
CA ILE A 17 5.68 1.29 -2.06
C ILE A 17 6.80 1.97 -2.85
N GLU A 18 8.04 1.92 -2.37
CA GLU A 18 9.21 2.54 -3.01
C GLU A 18 9.58 1.92 -4.36
N HIS A 19 9.28 0.63 -4.57
CA HIS A 19 9.43 -0.02 -5.87
C HIS A 19 8.69 0.75 -6.97
N PHE A 20 7.51 1.29 -6.62
CA PHE A 20 6.75 2.17 -7.48
C PHE A 20 7.14 3.64 -7.25
N HIS A 21 8.25 4.06 -7.84
CA HIS A 21 8.73 5.46 -7.83
C HIS A 21 7.62 6.49 -8.19
N SER A 22 6.63 6.09 -9.01
CA SER A 22 5.45 6.92 -9.32
C SER A 22 4.61 7.33 -8.10
N LEU A 23 4.78 6.65 -6.97
CA LEU A 23 4.06 6.90 -5.74
C LEU A 23 4.71 7.94 -4.85
N GLU A 24 5.96 8.36 -5.10
CA GLU A 24 6.65 9.34 -4.22
C GLU A 24 5.83 10.64 -4.04
N GLY A 25 5.67 11.07 -2.79
CA GLY A 25 4.89 12.27 -2.43
C GLY A 25 3.38 12.09 -2.60
N LYS A 26 2.89 10.87 -2.83
CA LYS A 26 1.46 10.60 -3.05
C LYS A 26 0.75 10.15 -1.79
N ARG A 27 -0.58 10.06 -1.93
CA ARG A 27 -1.48 9.62 -0.88
C ARG A 27 -1.80 8.14 -1.08
N ILE A 28 -1.51 7.35 -0.05
CA ILE A 28 -1.69 5.91 -0.04
C ILE A 28 -2.90 5.59 0.83
N GLY A 29 -3.99 5.15 0.20
CA GLY A 29 -5.19 4.73 0.88
C GLY A 29 -5.02 3.33 1.46
N VAL A 30 -5.56 3.10 2.66
CA VAL A 30 -5.59 1.78 3.30
C VAL A 30 -7.04 1.45 3.63
N LEU A 31 -7.66 0.59 2.82
CA LEU A 31 -9.02 0.07 3.00
C LEU A 31 -8.94 -1.41 3.31
N LEU A 32 -8.75 -1.73 4.59
CA LEU A 32 -8.62 -3.09 5.10
C LEU A 32 -9.45 -3.21 6.39
N ARG A 33 -9.86 -4.43 6.72
CA ARG A 33 -10.41 -4.73 8.06
C ARG A 33 -9.36 -4.43 9.12
N ASN A 34 -9.81 -4.35 10.37
CA ASN A 34 -8.90 -4.30 11.51
C ASN A 34 -8.06 -5.60 11.57
N SER A 35 -6.88 -5.54 10.97
CA SER A 35 -5.95 -6.66 10.84
C SER A 35 -4.50 -6.16 10.96
N PRO A 36 -3.52 -7.06 11.18
CA PRO A 36 -2.11 -6.67 11.17
C PRO A 36 -1.68 -6.01 9.86
N GLU A 37 -2.20 -6.46 8.72
CA GLU A 37 -1.90 -5.92 7.39
C GLU A 37 -2.32 -4.45 7.25
N PHE A 38 -3.42 -4.05 7.87
CA PHE A 38 -3.80 -2.63 7.97
C PHE A 38 -2.68 -1.81 8.61
N LEU A 39 -2.14 -2.27 9.75
CA LEU A 39 -1.05 -1.60 10.43
C LEU A 39 0.21 -1.58 9.58
N TYR A 40 0.53 -2.68 8.90
CA TYR A 40 1.71 -2.77 8.05
C TYR A 40 1.65 -1.78 6.89
N ALA A 41 0.53 -1.75 6.16
CA ALA A 41 0.34 -0.81 5.05
C ALA A 41 0.30 0.65 5.51
N TYR A 42 -0.38 0.93 6.62
CA TYR A 42 -0.50 2.27 7.18
C TYR A 42 0.87 2.82 7.62
N PHE A 43 1.63 2.08 8.41
CA PHE A 43 2.94 2.52 8.87
C PHE A 43 3.98 2.51 7.75
N ALA A 44 3.88 1.60 6.77
CA ALA A 44 4.74 1.64 5.59
C ALA A 44 4.54 2.92 4.76
N ALA A 45 3.29 3.31 4.53
CA ALA A 45 2.98 4.57 3.86
C ALA A 45 3.52 5.77 4.65
N ALA A 46 3.38 5.77 5.98
CA ALA A 46 3.88 6.84 6.85
C ALA A 46 5.42 6.86 6.99
N ALA A 47 6.10 5.72 6.83
CA ALA A 47 7.55 5.58 6.91
C ALA A 47 8.29 5.94 5.61
N THR A 48 7.56 6.09 4.51
CA THR A 48 8.08 6.53 3.20
C THR A 48 7.76 8.01 2.99
N SER A 49 8.17 8.60 1.86
CA SER A 49 7.85 10.00 1.50
C SER A 49 6.37 10.21 1.09
N ASN A 50 5.44 9.49 1.73
CA ASN A 50 4.03 9.42 1.34
C ASN A 50 3.10 9.79 2.49
N ILE A 51 1.83 10.04 2.15
CA ILE A 51 0.77 10.35 3.12
C ILE A 51 -0.11 9.11 3.26
N ALA A 52 -0.17 8.54 4.46
CA ALA A 52 -1.09 7.46 4.78
C ALA A 52 -2.53 7.99 4.96
N VAL A 53 -3.50 7.37 4.28
CA VAL A 53 -4.92 7.74 4.36
C VAL A 53 -5.71 6.49 4.80
N PRO A 54 -6.05 6.35 6.08
CA PRO A 54 -6.84 5.23 6.55
C PRO A 54 -8.30 5.41 6.14
N ILE A 55 -8.92 4.36 5.62
CA ILE A 55 -10.30 4.37 5.15
C ILE A 55 -11.11 3.43 6.03
N ASN A 56 -12.26 3.90 6.50
CA ASN A 56 -13.17 3.08 7.28
C ASN A 56 -13.77 1.97 6.38
N ASP A 57 -13.59 0.72 6.79
CA ASP A 57 -14.05 -0.49 6.11
C ASP A 57 -15.57 -0.68 6.16
N GLN A 58 -16.28 0.15 6.93
CA GLN A 58 -17.74 0.17 7.03
C GLN A 58 -18.41 1.11 6.03
N LEU A 59 -17.65 1.92 5.29
CA LEU A 59 -18.20 2.83 4.28
C LEU A 59 -18.83 2.04 3.12
N LYS A 60 -19.98 2.52 2.64
CA LYS A 60 -20.74 1.83 1.58
C LYS A 60 -20.86 2.68 0.32
N GLY A 61 -20.87 1.99 -0.83
CA GLY A 61 -21.16 2.55 -2.16
C GLY A 61 -20.65 3.99 -2.37
N PRO A 62 -21.55 5.00 -2.38
CA PRO A 62 -21.18 6.39 -2.66
C PRO A 62 -20.17 7.01 -1.68
N GLU A 63 -20.13 6.56 -0.42
CA GLU A 63 -19.28 7.14 0.62
C GLU A 63 -17.79 6.90 0.36
N ILE A 64 -17.46 5.87 -0.42
CA ILE A 64 -16.08 5.54 -0.81
C ILE A 64 -15.51 6.55 -1.79
N ASN A 65 -16.33 7.47 -2.32
CA ASN A 65 -15.84 8.65 -3.03
C ASN A 65 -14.91 9.52 -2.16
N ILE A 66 -14.85 9.30 -0.85
CA ILE A 66 -13.78 9.84 0.01
C ILE A 66 -12.37 9.54 -0.53
N LEU A 67 -12.17 8.42 -1.24
CA LEU A 67 -10.90 8.10 -1.91
C LEU A 67 -10.50 9.17 -2.94
N ASN A 68 -11.47 9.63 -3.72
CA ASN A 68 -11.26 10.69 -4.71
C ASN A 68 -11.08 12.05 -4.03
N ASN A 69 -11.90 12.37 -3.02
CA ASN A 69 -11.77 13.61 -2.25
C ASN A 69 -10.41 13.71 -1.54
N ALA A 70 -9.93 12.58 -1.03
CA ALA A 70 -8.62 12.45 -0.41
C ALA A 70 -7.49 12.37 -1.44
N GLN A 71 -7.78 12.37 -2.76
CA GLN A 71 -6.81 12.24 -3.84
C GLN A 71 -5.87 11.05 -3.70
N VAL A 72 -6.42 9.90 -3.26
CA VAL A 72 -5.67 8.66 -3.13
C VAL A 72 -5.13 8.24 -4.50
N SER A 73 -3.82 7.97 -4.56
CA SER A 73 -3.14 7.55 -5.79
C SER A 73 -2.89 6.05 -5.86
N CYS A 74 -2.68 5.42 -4.70
CA CYS A 74 -2.53 3.98 -4.54
C CYS A 74 -3.43 3.50 -3.40
N LEU A 75 -4.12 2.37 -3.57
CA LEU A 75 -5.00 1.81 -2.56
C LEU A 75 -4.54 0.40 -2.17
N PHE A 76 -4.15 0.22 -0.91
CA PHE A 76 -4.04 -1.11 -0.29
C PHE A 76 -5.43 -1.58 0.13
N THR A 77 -5.78 -2.80 -0.27
CA THR A 77 -7.09 -3.38 0.04
C THR A 77 -7.09 -4.92 0.08
N ALA A 78 -8.25 -5.51 0.33
CA ALA A 78 -8.48 -6.95 0.37
C ALA A 78 -9.44 -7.35 -0.75
N MET A 79 -9.45 -8.64 -1.11
CA MET A 79 -10.28 -9.13 -2.22
C MET A 79 -11.77 -8.82 -2.03
N GLU A 80 -12.25 -8.80 -0.79
CA GLU A 80 -13.64 -8.52 -0.43
C GLU A 80 -14.12 -7.11 -0.80
N PHE A 81 -13.20 -6.15 -0.93
CA PHE A 81 -13.53 -4.76 -1.31
C PHE A 81 -13.40 -4.50 -2.81
N LEU A 82 -12.85 -5.44 -3.59
CA LEU A 82 -12.67 -5.24 -5.03
C LEU A 82 -13.99 -5.02 -5.79
N PRO A 83 -15.09 -5.75 -5.52
CA PRO A 83 -16.37 -5.49 -6.20
C PRO A 83 -16.85 -4.06 -5.99
N LEU A 84 -16.72 -3.59 -4.75
CA LEU A 84 -17.10 -2.24 -4.33
C LEU A 84 -16.23 -1.16 -4.99
N ILE A 85 -14.93 -1.39 -5.12
CA ILE A 85 -14.02 -0.49 -5.84
C ILE A 85 -14.30 -0.50 -7.34
N ALA A 86 -14.66 -1.65 -7.91
CA ALA A 86 -14.99 -1.78 -9.32
C ALA A 86 -16.23 -0.97 -9.70
N GLU A 87 -17.26 -0.98 -8.85
CA GLU A 87 -18.50 -0.19 -9.05
C GLU A 87 -18.24 1.32 -9.18
N ILE A 88 -17.27 1.84 -8.43
CA ILE A 88 -16.95 3.27 -8.40
C ILE A 88 -15.70 3.63 -9.21
N ARG A 89 -15.10 2.69 -9.95
CA ARG A 89 -13.79 2.89 -10.58
C ARG A 89 -13.74 4.10 -11.50
N SER A 90 -14.83 4.40 -12.22
CA SER A 90 -14.95 5.59 -13.08
C SER A 90 -14.84 6.91 -12.33
N HIS A 91 -15.11 6.92 -11.01
CA HIS A 91 -15.05 8.09 -10.14
C HIS A 91 -13.73 8.20 -9.38
N LEU A 92 -12.79 7.27 -9.59
CA LEU A 92 -11.48 7.24 -8.92
C LEU A 92 -10.32 7.48 -9.91
N PRO A 93 -10.31 8.59 -10.69
CA PRO A 93 -9.29 8.82 -11.71
C PRO A 93 -7.88 9.01 -11.12
N ALA A 94 -7.79 9.45 -9.87
CA ALA A 94 -6.51 9.58 -9.18
C ALA A 94 -5.91 8.22 -8.77
N VAL A 95 -6.74 7.18 -8.57
CA VAL A 95 -6.28 5.85 -8.14
C VAL A 95 -5.68 5.13 -9.34
N THR A 96 -4.36 5.27 -9.47
CA THR A 96 -3.57 4.64 -10.53
C THR A 96 -3.16 3.21 -10.19
N ARG A 97 -3.20 2.84 -8.91
CA ARG A 97 -2.76 1.52 -8.44
C ARG A 97 -3.64 0.96 -7.34
N ILE A 98 -3.95 -0.32 -7.43
CA ILE A 98 -4.61 -1.09 -6.38
C ILE A 98 -3.69 -2.27 -6.02
N ILE A 99 -3.44 -2.44 -4.73
CA ILE A 99 -2.60 -3.51 -4.18
C ILE A 99 -3.46 -4.33 -3.22
N THR A 100 -3.60 -5.63 -3.46
CA THR A 100 -4.32 -6.54 -2.57
C THR A 100 -3.38 -7.25 -1.60
N ILE A 101 -3.84 -7.43 -0.36
CA ILE A 101 -3.11 -8.26 0.62
C ILE A 101 -3.31 -9.76 0.38
N ASP A 102 -4.43 -10.14 -0.23
CA ASP A 102 -4.80 -11.53 -0.49
C ASP A 102 -4.49 -11.96 -1.92
N ASN A 103 -4.39 -13.29 -2.10
CA ASN A 103 -4.41 -13.89 -3.41
C ASN A 103 -5.83 -13.82 -3.98
N HIS A 104 -5.91 -13.45 -5.25
CA HIS A 104 -7.13 -13.45 -6.04
C HIS A 104 -6.82 -14.02 -7.42
N ASP A 105 -7.76 -14.70 -8.07
CA ASP A 105 -7.58 -15.23 -9.45
C ASP A 105 -8.00 -14.21 -10.53
N GLY A 106 -8.18 -12.95 -10.13
CA GLY A 106 -8.70 -11.87 -10.98
C GLY A 106 -7.64 -11.02 -11.69
N ASP A 107 -8.16 -9.97 -12.34
CA ASP A 107 -7.49 -8.98 -13.19
C ASP A 107 -5.99 -8.76 -12.86
N SER A 108 -5.14 -9.08 -13.84
CA SER A 108 -3.68 -8.89 -13.78
C SER A 108 -3.24 -7.43 -13.55
N SER A 109 -4.14 -6.46 -13.71
CA SER A 109 -3.87 -5.06 -13.40
C SER A 109 -3.78 -4.78 -11.89
N ILE A 110 -4.32 -5.68 -11.06
CA ILE A 110 -4.29 -5.59 -9.59
C ILE A 110 -3.06 -6.32 -9.07
N ILE A 111 -2.24 -5.61 -8.30
CA ILE A 111 -1.00 -6.17 -7.76
C ILE A 111 -1.27 -6.92 -6.47
N ARG A 112 -0.73 -8.13 -6.34
CA ARG A 112 -0.72 -8.86 -5.07
C ARG A 112 0.52 -8.45 -4.27
N ALA A 113 0.34 -8.04 -3.02
CA ALA A 113 1.46 -7.69 -2.17
C ALA A 113 2.44 -8.86 -2.03
N SER A 114 1.91 -10.08 -1.83
CA SER A 114 2.67 -11.32 -1.67
C SER A 114 3.71 -11.58 -2.77
N GLU A 115 3.38 -11.26 -4.03
CA GLU A 115 4.26 -11.44 -5.20
C GLU A 115 5.54 -10.61 -5.12
N TYR A 116 5.48 -9.45 -4.47
CA TYR A 116 6.60 -8.54 -4.31
C TYR A 116 7.32 -8.77 -3.00
N LEU A 117 6.58 -9.04 -1.92
CA LEU A 117 7.17 -9.31 -0.61
C LEU A 117 8.07 -10.54 -0.62
N ALA A 118 7.75 -11.56 -1.44
CA ALA A 118 8.59 -12.75 -1.60
C ALA A 118 9.90 -12.47 -2.37
N LYS A 119 9.94 -11.43 -3.21
CA LYS A 119 11.09 -11.10 -4.08
C LYS A 119 12.07 -10.13 -3.44
N MET A 120 11.64 -9.40 -2.42
CA MET A 120 12.48 -8.40 -1.75
C MET A 120 13.33 -9.04 -0.65
N LYS A 121 14.63 -9.24 -0.93
CA LYS A 121 15.62 -9.52 0.11
C LYS A 121 15.77 -8.27 0.99
N LEU A 122 15.67 -8.46 2.31
CA LEU A 122 15.78 -7.47 3.39
C LEU A 122 16.70 -6.28 3.05
N SER A 123 16.11 -5.16 2.59
CA SER A 123 16.71 -3.83 2.68
C SER A 123 16.14 -3.14 3.91
N PHE A 124 17.04 -2.81 4.83
CA PHE A 124 16.71 -2.17 6.11
C PHE A 124 16.70 -0.65 5.91
N ILE A 125 15.56 0.01 6.15
CA ILE A 125 15.45 1.47 6.08
C ILE A 125 15.97 2.03 7.40
N LEU A 126 17.17 2.59 7.40
CA LEU A 126 17.67 3.49 8.46
C LEU A 126 17.92 4.86 7.85
N SER A 127 16.87 5.68 7.77
CA SER A 127 17.04 7.11 7.51
C SER A 127 17.28 7.83 8.84
N ASN A 128 18.54 7.98 9.22
CA ASN A 128 18.99 8.99 10.17
C ASN A 128 20.13 9.79 9.52
N SER A 129 19.73 10.83 8.80
CA SER A 129 20.36 12.14 8.51
C SER A 129 21.90 12.32 8.36
N LYS A 130 22.73 11.28 8.36
CA LYS A 130 24.17 11.36 8.03
C LYS A 130 24.76 10.17 7.26
N VAL A 131 23.95 9.22 6.80
CA VAL A 131 24.46 8.11 5.98
C VAL A 131 23.61 7.93 4.73
N ASN A 132 24.14 8.40 3.60
CA ASN A 132 23.65 8.01 2.28
C ASN A 132 24.02 6.54 2.04
N LEU A 133 23.13 5.61 2.35
CA LEU A 133 23.18 4.27 1.76
C LEU A 133 22.17 4.21 0.62
N THR A 134 22.63 4.50 -0.60
CA THR A 134 21.89 4.19 -1.82
C THR A 134 22.00 2.69 -2.08
N LEU A 135 20.99 1.91 -1.71
CA LEU A 135 20.86 0.52 -2.14
C LEU A 135 20.22 0.49 -3.53
N LYS A 136 21.04 0.37 -4.58
CA LYS A 136 20.57 0.01 -5.92
C LYS A 136 20.11 -1.44 -5.91
N VAL A 137 18.82 -1.66 -6.10
CA VAL A 137 18.26 -2.99 -6.41
C VAL A 137 18.70 -3.33 -7.84
N PHE A 138 19.56 -4.33 -8.00
CA PHE A 138 19.72 -5.04 -9.28
C PHE A 138 18.66 -6.14 -9.33
N LEU A 139 17.80 -6.08 -10.35
CA LEU A 139 17.02 -7.22 -10.82
C LEU A 139 17.90 -7.94 -11.85
N GLU A 140 18.19 -9.22 -11.64
CA GLU A 140 18.63 -10.15 -12.70
C GLU A 140 17.40 -10.72 -13.42
#